data_AF-A0A3N1TK22-F1
#
_entry.id   AF-A0A3N1TK22-F1
#
_cell.length_a   1.000
_cell.length_b   1.000
_cell.length_c   1.000
_cell.angle_alpha   90.00
_cell.angle_beta   90.00
_cell.angle_gamma   90.00
#
_symmetry.space_group_name_H-M   'P 1'
#
loop_
_entity.id
_entity.type
_entity.pdbx_description
1 polymer ?
#
loop_
_entity_poly.entity_id
_entity_poly.type
_entity_poly.pdbx_seq_one_letter_code
_entity_poly.pdbx_strand_id
1 'polypeptide(L)'
;MAERCAVIAVCGHEAAYGRALDGLVDPGVSVVPSGRELFRSVCANLRRGEETVVVPMTLGRDPGLVADTARTLRAVSGGERAATVLAEPFGTAQHLVGWLRAAAGRVPEASALLVTAPSGDPFEDAELYRIAALVRRYGRHALVEVAFTGGDPDPAEGVRRCRLLGAERVTLLSAGFAPPEAPEVGGAAGLPVDRAGPLVSASALRRVLAERVADARRRRREHGDDGIAPGLTAAENHGYSHAHPPGEGHDHGHGPGHQHEHGPGHTHPHQHPSADGAGQVIRSIA
;
A
#
# COMPACT_ATOMS: atom_id res chain seq x y z
N MET A 1 -28.01 12.32 -24.98
CA MET A 1 -26.69 13.00 -25.01
C MET A 1 -25.72 12.09 -24.28
N ALA A 2 -24.54 11.82 -24.83
CA ALA A 2 -23.54 11.03 -24.09
C ALA A 2 -23.19 11.79 -22.80
N GLU A 3 -23.40 11.16 -21.65
CA GLU A 3 -22.99 11.70 -20.35
C GLU A 3 -21.49 12.04 -20.39
N ARG A 4 -21.16 13.32 -20.24
CA ARG A 4 -19.76 13.76 -20.16
C ARG A 4 -19.24 13.39 -18.78
N CYS A 5 -18.32 12.43 -18.77
CA CYS A 5 -17.64 11.95 -17.58
C CYS A 5 -16.18 12.42 -17.60
N ALA A 6 -15.80 13.24 -16.64
CA ALA A 6 -14.41 13.58 -16.38
C ALA A 6 -13.76 12.48 -15.54
N VAL A 7 -12.54 12.08 -15.90
CA VAL A 7 -11.75 11.11 -15.14
C VAL A 7 -10.55 11.83 -14.52
N ILE A 8 -10.38 11.66 -13.21
CA ILE A 8 -9.26 12.22 -12.46
C ILE A 8 -8.47 11.05 -11.85
N ALA A 9 -7.21 10.91 -12.27
CA ALA A 9 -6.23 10.03 -11.68
C ALA A 9 -5.51 10.77 -10.54
N VAL A 10 -5.85 10.45 -9.29
CA VAL A 10 -5.23 11.09 -8.11
C VAL A 10 -4.00 10.30 -7.66
N CYS A 11 -2.87 10.97 -7.52
CA CYS A 11 -1.56 10.33 -7.38
C CYS A 11 -0.87 10.64 -6.05
N GLY A 12 -0.31 9.61 -5.43
CA GLY A 12 0.55 9.68 -4.26
C GLY A 12 2.03 9.44 -4.60
N HIS A 13 2.79 9.00 -3.61
CA HIS A 13 4.24 8.80 -3.72
C HIS A 13 4.61 7.69 -4.72
N GLU A 14 3.82 6.61 -4.81
CA GLU A 14 4.04 5.49 -5.73
C GLU A 14 4.03 5.90 -7.22
N ALA A 15 3.35 6.99 -7.55
CA ALA A 15 3.26 7.56 -8.89
C ALA A 15 4.08 8.86 -9.04
N ALA A 16 5.03 9.13 -8.12
CA ALA A 16 5.80 10.38 -8.05
C ALA A 16 4.91 11.63 -8.15
N TYR A 17 3.77 11.61 -7.45
CA TYR A 17 2.75 12.66 -7.44
C TYR A 17 2.23 13.01 -8.86
N GLY A 18 2.16 12.00 -9.73
CA GLY A 18 1.62 12.10 -11.09
C GLY A 18 2.68 12.10 -12.19
N ARG A 19 3.95 12.42 -11.87
CA ARG A 19 5.02 12.45 -12.88
C ARG A 19 5.24 11.11 -13.56
N ALA A 20 5.05 10.01 -12.83
CA ALA A 20 5.26 8.67 -13.37
C ALA A 20 4.18 8.25 -14.39
N LEU A 21 3.07 8.98 -14.49
CA LEU A 21 1.96 8.68 -15.41
C LEU A 21 2.02 9.48 -16.71
N ASP A 22 3.01 10.36 -16.89
CA ASP A 22 3.14 11.17 -18.09
C ASP A 22 3.27 10.29 -19.34
N GLY A 23 2.44 10.57 -20.35
CA GLY A 23 2.32 9.75 -21.57
C GLY A 23 1.73 8.33 -21.40
N LEU A 24 1.44 7.88 -20.17
CA LEU A 24 0.89 6.55 -19.91
C LEU A 24 -0.64 6.52 -19.93
N VAL A 25 -1.29 7.57 -19.42
CA VAL A 25 -2.75 7.71 -19.42
C VAL A 25 -3.26 8.44 -20.67
N ASP A 26 -4.56 8.30 -20.95
CA ASP A 26 -5.16 8.99 -22.09
C ASP A 26 -5.21 10.51 -21.86
N PRO A 27 -5.09 11.36 -22.92
CA PRO A 27 -5.08 12.82 -22.79
C PRO A 27 -6.34 13.42 -22.14
N GLY A 28 -7.45 12.67 -22.11
CA GLY A 28 -8.69 13.07 -21.45
C GLY A 28 -8.70 12.84 -19.93
N VAL A 29 -7.67 12.20 -19.37
CA VAL A 29 -7.56 11.94 -17.93
C VAL A 29 -6.75 13.05 -17.28
N SER A 30 -7.34 13.72 -16.29
CA SER A 30 -6.61 14.68 -15.46
C SER A 30 -5.77 13.94 -14.42
N VAL A 31 -4.46 14.18 -14.40
CA VAL A 31 -3.54 13.62 -13.39
C VAL A 31 -3.23 14.71 -12.37
N VAL A 32 -3.53 14.47 -11.10
CA VAL A 32 -3.33 15.45 -10.02
C VAL A 32 -2.85 14.78 -8.74
N PRO A 33 -2.08 15.46 -7.87
CA PRO A 33 -1.87 15.02 -6.51
C PRO A 33 -3.14 15.18 -5.65
N SER A 34 -3.14 14.55 -4.48
CA SER A 34 -4.23 14.63 -3.51
C SER A 34 -4.41 16.03 -2.90
N GLY A 35 -5.47 16.21 -2.10
CA GLY A 35 -5.74 17.45 -1.38
C GLY A 35 -6.24 18.59 -2.27
N ARG A 36 -5.59 19.76 -2.21
CA ARG A 36 -6.12 21.01 -2.81
C ARG A 36 -6.20 20.96 -4.34
N GLU A 37 -5.29 20.24 -5.00
CA GLU A 37 -5.31 20.11 -6.46
C GLU A 37 -6.45 19.22 -6.93
N LEU A 38 -6.63 18.07 -6.26
CA LEU A 38 -7.82 17.23 -6.45
C LEU A 38 -9.11 18.04 -6.24
N PHE A 39 -9.25 18.75 -5.12
CA PHE A 39 -10.46 19.55 -4.84
C PHE A 39 -10.74 20.56 -5.96
N ARG A 40 -9.71 21.31 -6.40
CA ARG A 40 -9.85 22.29 -7.49
C ARG A 40 -10.28 21.66 -8.80
N SER A 41 -9.69 20.51 -9.15
CA SER A 41 -10.00 19.77 -10.38
C SER A 41 -11.45 19.26 -10.37
N VAL A 42 -11.88 18.64 -9.27
CA VAL A 42 -13.25 18.17 -9.07
C VAL A 42 -14.25 19.33 -9.19
N CYS A 43 -14.06 20.41 -8.44
CA CYS A 43 -14.95 21.57 -8.52
C CYS A 43 -14.97 22.21 -9.91
N ALA A 44 -13.86 22.17 -10.67
CA ALA A 44 -13.83 22.70 -12.03
C ALA A 44 -14.69 21.89 -13.01
N ASN A 45 -14.69 20.56 -12.92
CA ASN A 45 -15.52 19.70 -13.76
C ASN A 45 -16.99 19.76 -13.36
N LEU A 46 -17.28 19.82 -12.05
CA LEU A 46 -18.65 19.97 -11.55
C LEU A 46 -19.29 21.29 -12.01
N ARG A 47 -18.54 22.40 -12.04
CA ARG A 47 -19.02 23.67 -12.63
C ARG A 47 -19.32 23.58 -14.13
N ARG A 48 -18.76 22.60 -14.85
CA ARG A 48 -19.07 22.33 -16.26
C ARG A 48 -20.24 21.36 -16.44
N GLY A 49 -20.84 20.89 -15.34
CA GLY A 49 -21.93 19.91 -15.35
C GLY A 49 -21.47 18.50 -15.71
N GLU A 50 -20.19 18.17 -15.50
CA GLU A 50 -19.63 16.86 -15.81
C GLU A 50 -19.68 15.94 -14.59
N GLU A 51 -20.12 14.70 -14.79
CA GLU A 51 -19.92 13.65 -13.79
C GLU A 51 -18.42 13.44 -13.62
N THR A 52 -17.94 13.34 -12.38
CA THR A 52 -16.51 13.21 -12.08
C THR A 52 -16.23 11.88 -11.40
N VAL A 53 -15.40 11.06 -12.04
CA VAL A 53 -14.89 9.81 -11.46
C VAL A 53 -13.43 10.00 -11.06
N VAL A 54 -13.13 9.76 -9.79
CA VAL A 54 -11.79 9.89 -9.22
C VAL A 54 -11.23 8.50 -8.93
N VAL A 55 -10.04 8.22 -9.45
CA VAL A 55 -9.36 6.93 -9.30
C VAL A 55 -8.05 7.13 -8.53
N PRO A 56 -7.93 6.59 -7.31
CA PRO A 56 -6.65 6.56 -6.58
C PRO A 56 -5.61 5.71 -7.31
N MET A 57 -4.52 6.34 -7.74
CA MET A 57 -3.42 5.70 -8.45
C MET A 57 -2.37 5.18 -7.47
N THR A 58 -2.76 4.14 -6.71
CA THR A 58 -1.86 3.31 -5.90
C THR A 58 -1.89 1.87 -6.44
N LEU A 59 -0.75 1.20 -6.42
CA LEU A 59 -0.59 -0.24 -6.63
C LEU A 59 -0.92 -1.03 -5.36
N GLY A 60 -1.16 -0.35 -4.23
CA GLY A 60 -1.76 -0.89 -3.02
C GLY A 60 -0.91 -0.82 -1.77
N ARG A 61 0.22 -0.08 -1.77
CA ARG A 61 0.96 0.20 -0.53
C ARG A 61 0.44 1.45 0.18
N ASP A 62 -0.20 2.36 -0.55
CA ASP A 62 -0.69 3.66 -0.08
C ASP A 62 -2.23 3.68 0.06
N PRO A 63 -2.82 3.03 1.08
CA PRO A 63 -4.24 3.18 1.38
C PRO A 63 -4.57 4.57 1.97
N GLY A 64 -3.56 5.31 2.45
CA GLY A 64 -3.68 6.69 2.90
C GLY A 64 -4.22 7.59 1.78
N LEU A 65 -3.70 7.43 0.56
CA LEU A 65 -4.16 8.13 -0.65
C LEU A 65 -5.66 7.90 -0.90
N VAL A 66 -6.15 6.68 -0.71
CA VAL A 66 -7.58 6.36 -0.87
C VAL A 66 -8.42 7.11 0.16
N ALA A 67 -7.99 7.07 1.43
CA ALA A 67 -8.66 7.78 2.51
C ALA A 67 -8.64 9.30 2.35
N ASP A 68 -7.50 9.87 1.97
CA ASP A 68 -7.36 11.31 1.71
C ASP A 68 -8.16 11.77 0.50
N THR A 69 -8.24 10.94 -0.53
CA THR A 69 -9.12 11.17 -1.67
C THR A 69 -10.56 11.22 -1.20
N ALA A 70 -11.03 10.22 -0.46
CA ALA A 70 -12.39 10.19 0.08
C ALA A 70 -12.71 11.40 0.98
N ARG A 71 -11.79 11.80 1.86
CA ARG A 71 -11.90 13.01 2.70
C ARG A 71 -12.04 14.27 1.85
N THR A 72 -11.25 14.39 0.79
CA THR A 72 -11.31 15.52 -0.15
C THR A 72 -12.66 15.59 -0.86
N LEU A 73 -13.18 14.44 -1.35
CA LEU A 73 -14.47 14.40 -2.05
C LEU A 73 -15.65 14.65 -1.10
N ARG A 74 -15.55 14.20 0.16
CA ARG A 74 -16.57 14.50 1.19
C ARG A 74 -16.71 15.99 1.47
N ALA A 75 -15.64 16.77 1.29
CA ALA A 75 -15.64 18.23 1.48
C ALA A 75 -16.34 19.00 0.34
N VAL A 76 -16.67 18.35 -0.78
CA VAL A 76 -17.46 18.95 -1.87
C VAL A 76 -18.90 19.17 -1.42
N SER A 77 -19.53 20.26 -1.89
CA SER A 77 -20.90 20.63 -1.50
C SER A 77 -21.91 19.52 -1.84
N GLY A 78 -22.99 19.40 -1.07
CA GLY A 78 -23.91 18.25 -1.16
C GLY A 78 -24.53 18.02 -2.54
N GLY A 79 -24.92 19.09 -3.25
CA GLY A 79 -25.49 19.01 -4.60
C GLY A 79 -24.45 18.63 -5.66
N GLU A 80 -23.22 19.12 -5.53
CA GLU A 80 -22.10 18.82 -6.44
C GLU A 80 -21.52 17.41 -6.19
N ARG A 81 -21.53 16.96 -4.93
CA ARG A 81 -21.10 15.62 -4.51
C ARG A 81 -21.95 14.52 -5.15
N ALA A 82 -23.22 14.80 -5.45
CA ALA A 82 -24.10 13.82 -6.11
C ALA A 82 -23.57 13.37 -7.48
N ALA A 83 -22.75 14.19 -8.14
CA ALA A 83 -22.14 13.89 -9.44
C ALA A 83 -20.66 13.46 -9.33
N THR A 84 -20.19 13.11 -8.12
CA THR A 84 -18.81 12.65 -7.89
C THR A 84 -18.81 11.20 -7.42
N VAL A 85 -17.94 10.39 -7.99
CA VAL A 85 -17.78 8.98 -7.62
C VAL A 85 -16.29 8.68 -7.37
N LEU A 86 -16.01 8.05 -6.24
CA LEU A 86 -14.71 7.47 -5.93
C LEU A 86 -14.67 6.03 -6.44
N ALA A 87 -13.78 5.74 -7.38
CA ALA A 87 -13.52 4.37 -7.82
C ALA A 87 -12.71 3.59 -6.78
N GLU A 88 -12.69 2.26 -6.92
CA GLU A 88 -11.66 1.45 -6.28
C GLU A 88 -10.25 1.93 -6.70
N PRO A 89 -9.24 1.79 -5.82
CA PRO A 89 -7.87 2.11 -6.20
C PRO A 89 -7.43 1.30 -7.42
N PHE A 90 -6.48 1.84 -8.18
CA PHE A 90 -5.95 1.22 -9.38
C PHE A 90 -5.50 -0.23 -9.11
N GLY A 91 -4.70 -0.42 -8.06
CA GLY A 91 -4.26 -1.72 -7.56
C GLY A 91 -4.47 -1.85 -6.05
N THR A 92 -4.28 -3.08 -5.58
CA THR A 92 -4.24 -3.43 -4.16
C THR A 92 -2.95 -4.22 -3.90
N ALA A 93 -2.54 -4.39 -2.64
CA ALA A 93 -1.36 -5.17 -2.32
C ALA A 93 -1.36 -6.58 -2.96
N GLN A 94 -2.55 -7.21 -3.06
CA GLN A 94 -2.71 -8.49 -3.75
C GLN A 94 -2.44 -8.38 -5.26
N HIS A 95 -2.93 -7.32 -5.92
CA HIS A 95 -2.61 -7.06 -7.32
C HIS A 95 -1.09 -6.84 -7.51
N LEU A 96 -0.44 -6.08 -6.61
CA LEU A 96 1.00 -5.83 -6.66
C LEU A 96 1.81 -7.14 -6.52
N VAL A 97 1.44 -8.04 -5.60
CA VAL A 97 2.04 -9.39 -5.53
C VAL A 97 1.89 -10.12 -6.86
N GLY A 98 0.69 -10.10 -7.46
CA GLY A 98 0.42 -10.74 -8.75
C GLY A 98 1.29 -10.17 -9.89
N TRP A 99 1.37 -8.84 -10.00
CA TRP A 99 2.17 -8.17 -11.03
C TRP A 99 3.67 -8.37 -10.84
N LEU A 100 4.18 -8.31 -9.61
CA LEU A 100 5.58 -8.60 -9.33
C LEU A 100 5.94 -10.05 -9.64
N ARG A 101 5.07 -11.01 -9.31
CA ARG A 101 5.28 -12.43 -9.68
C ARG A 101 5.28 -12.63 -11.20
N ALA A 102 4.37 -11.97 -11.91
CA ALA A 102 4.35 -12.01 -13.37
C ALA A 102 5.61 -11.38 -13.99
N ALA A 103 6.11 -10.28 -13.41
CA ALA A 103 7.36 -9.66 -13.83
C ALA A 103 8.58 -10.56 -13.54
N ALA A 104 8.65 -11.14 -12.35
CA ALA A 104 9.68 -12.12 -11.96
C ALA A 104 9.70 -13.34 -12.90
N GLY A 105 8.54 -13.81 -13.36
CA GLY A 105 8.44 -14.90 -14.33
C GLY A 105 9.14 -14.64 -15.68
N ARG A 106 9.45 -13.38 -16.01
CA ARG A 106 10.21 -12.98 -17.20
C ARG A 106 11.71 -12.83 -16.94
N VAL A 107 12.15 -12.92 -15.69
CA VAL A 107 13.55 -12.76 -15.26
C VAL A 107 14.24 -14.13 -15.20
N PRO A 108 15.51 -14.27 -15.62
CA PRO A 108 16.26 -15.52 -15.47
C PRO A 108 16.33 -15.96 -14.00
N GLU A 109 16.04 -17.25 -13.74
CA GLU A 109 15.92 -17.81 -12.38
C GLU A 109 17.18 -17.62 -11.52
N ALA A 110 18.36 -17.65 -12.12
CA ALA A 110 19.64 -17.42 -11.45
C ALA A 110 19.85 -15.97 -10.95
N SER A 111 19.00 -15.03 -11.34
CA SER A 111 19.09 -13.63 -10.90
C SER A 111 18.43 -13.46 -9.54
N ALA A 112 19.08 -12.69 -8.66
CA ALA A 112 18.40 -12.12 -7.50
C ALA A 112 17.44 -11.02 -7.94
N LEU A 113 16.30 -10.92 -7.29
CA LEU A 113 15.36 -9.82 -7.53
C LEU A 113 15.58 -8.72 -6.51
N LEU A 114 15.67 -7.48 -6.96
CA LEU A 114 15.62 -6.30 -6.10
C LEU A 114 14.32 -5.55 -6.40
N VAL A 115 13.37 -5.61 -5.49
CA VAL A 115 12.11 -4.87 -5.60
C VAL A 115 12.33 -3.45 -5.06
N THR A 116 12.16 -2.47 -5.92
CA THR A 116 12.39 -1.05 -5.63
C THR A 116 11.09 -0.28 -5.59
N ALA A 117 10.92 0.65 -4.67
CA ALA A 117 9.80 1.59 -4.67
C ALA A 117 10.26 2.98 -4.22
N PRO A 118 9.56 4.07 -4.53
CA PRO A 118 9.72 5.31 -3.78
C PRO A 118 9.45 5.06 -2.28
N SER A 119 10.25 5.63 -1.39
CA SER A 119 10.01 5.52 0.05
C SER A 119 8.64 6.12 0.41
N GLY A 120 7.89 5.42 1.26
CA GLY A 120 6.63 5.87 1.82
C GLY A 120 6.77 6.20 3.31
N ASP A 121 5.68 6.05 4.04
CA ASP A 121 5.73 5.94 5.50
C ASP A 121 6.20 4.53 5.96
N PRO A 122 6.56 4.35 7.25
CA PRO A 122 7.07 3.07 7.73
C PRO A 122 6.14 1.86 7.52
N PHE A 123 4.82 2.05 7.52
CA PHE A 123 3.85 0.98 7.28
C PHE A 123 3.76 0.63 5.79
N GLU A 124 3.78 1.64 4.92
CA GLU A 124 3.83 1.44 3.47
C GLU A 124 5.12 0.73 3.04
N ASP A 125 6.24 1.05 3.69
CA ASP A 125 7.53 0.42 3.46
C ASP A 125 7.62 -1.00 4.06
N ALA A 126 7.08 -1.22 5.25
CA ALA A 126 6.90 -2.56 5.82
C ALA A 126 6.03 -3.46 4.93
N GLU A 127 5.00 -2.89 4.31
CA GLU A 127 4.11 -3.61 3.40
C GLU A 127 4.87 -4.12 2.16
N LEU A 128 5.88 -3.38 1.67
CA LEU A 128 6.71 -3.85 0.57
C LEU A 128 7.58 -5.06 0.96
N TYR A 129 8.09 -5.10 2.18
CA TYR A 129 8.78 -6.29 2.71
C TYR A 129 7.84 -7.50 2.77
N ARG A 130 6.60 -7.31 3.24
CA ARG A 130 5.59 -8.37 3.24
C ARG A 130 5.30 -8.87 1.82
N ILE A 131 5.11 -7.96 0.87
CA ILE A 131 4.87 -8.26 -0.54
C ILE A 131 6.06 -9.03 -1.15
N ALA A 132 7.29 -8.57 -0.94
CA ALA A 132 8.50 -9.23 -1.43
C ALA A 132 8.65 -10.65 -0.87
N ALA A 133 8.33 -10.85 0.42
CA ALA A 133 8.31 -12.18 1.03
C ALA A 133 7.28 -13.12 0.35
N LEU A 134 6.10 -12.62 -0.02
CA LEU A 134 5.10 -13.39 -0.76
C LEU A 134 5.53 -13.69 -2.20
N VAL A 135 6.16 -12.73 -2.88
CA VAL A 135 6.74 -12.92 -4.22
C VAL A 135 7.79 -14.04 -4.18
N ARG A 136 8.68 -14.02 -3.19
CA ARG A 136 9.68 -15.08 -2.96
C ARG A 136 9.01 -16.42 -2.67
N ARG A 137 8.08 -16.46 -1.72
CA ARG A 137 7.40 -17.69 -1.27
C ARG A 137 6.64 -18.39 -2.40
N TYR A 138 6.05 -17.63 -3.31
CA TYR A 138 5.25 -18.17 -4.42
C TYR A 138 5.96 -18.03 -5.78
N GLY A 139 7.27 -17.80 -5.78
CA GLY A 139 8.10 -17.60 -6.97
C GLY A 139 9.23 -18.64 -7.05
N ARG A 140 10.06 -18.48 -8.09
CA ARG A 140 11.22 -19.36 -8.36
C ARG A 140 12.58 -18.75 -7.95
N HIS A 141 12.61 -17.48 -7.60
CA HIS A 141 13.86 -16.79 -7.27
C HIS A 141 14.20 -17.01 -5.79
N ALA A 142 15.39 -17.54 -5.52
CA ALA A 142 15.84 -17.85 -4.17
C ALA A 142 16.03 -16.58 -3.31
N LEU A 143 16.40 -15.47 -3.94
CA LEU A 143 16.66 -14.18 -3.30
C LEU A 143 15.76 -13.08 -3.88
N VAL A 144 15.02 -12.42 -2.99
CA VAL A 144 14.19 -11.24 -3.28
C VAL A 144 14.45 -10.24 -2.16
N GLU A 145 15.19 -9.18 -2.46
CA GLU A 145 15.45 -8.06 -1.54
C GLU A 145 14.56 -6.86 -1.89
N VAL A 146 14.50 -5.91 -0.96
CA VAL A 146 13.74 -4.65 -1.09
C VAL A 146 14.68 -3.47 -0.94
N ALA A 147 14.43 -2.40 -1.70
CA ALA A 147 15.07 -1.11 -1.54
C ALA A 147 14.13 0.06 -1.86
N PHE A 148 14.43 1.24 -1.33
CA PHE A 148 13.62 2.44 -1.45
C PHE A 148 14.38 3.58 -2.10
N THR A 149 13.83 4.14 -3.17
CA THR A 149 14.35 5.39 -3.75
C THR A 149 14.02 6.53 -2.78
N GLY A 150 15.05 7.18 -2.24
CA GLY A 150 14.90 8.21 -1.21
C GLY A 150 14.73 7.67 0.22
N GLY A 151 14.89 6.36 0.43
CA GLY A 151 14.78 5.72 1.75
C GLY A 151 15.96 4.80 2.08
N ASP A 152 15.81 4.04 3.16
CA ASP A 152 16.79 3.06 3.66
C ASP A 152 16.16 1.67 3.75
N PRO A 153 16.73 0.62 3.14
CA PRO A 153 17.94 0.65 2.29
C PRO A 153 17.67 1.30 0.93
N ASP A 154 18.64 2.06 0.42
CA ASP A 154 18.59 2.59 -0.95
C ASP A 154 18.88 1.49 -2.01
N PRO A 155 18.65 1.74 -3.31
CA PRO A 155 18.90 0.73 -4.34
C PRO A 155 20.36 0.24 -4.42
N ALA A 156 21.35 1.08 -4.11
CA ALA A 156 22.76 0.70 -4.11
C ALA A 156 23.08 -0.25 -2.93
N GLU A 157 22.53 0.03 -1.76
CA GLU A 157 22.52 -0.83 -0.59
C GLU A 157 21.86 -2.17 -0.91
N GLY A 158 20.69 -2.16 -1.57
CA GLY A 158 19.99 -3.37 -2.00
C GLY A 158 20.84 -4.26 -2.92
N VAL A 159 21.51 -3.67 -3.92
CA VAL A 159 22.45 -4.41 -4.79
C VAL A 159 23.63 -4.97 -3.98
N ARG A 160 24.18 -4.19 -3.05
CA ARG A 160 25.27 -4.64 -2.19
C ARG A 160 24.86 -5.83 -1.32
N ARG A 161 23.67 -5.79 -0.72
CA ARG A 161 23.11 -6.90 0.07
C ARG A 161 22.91 -8.14 -0.77
N CYS A 162 22.34 -8.01 -1.97
CA CYS A 162 22.23 -9.13 -2.91
C CYS A 162 23.59 -9.78 -3.20
N ARG A 163 24.63 -8.97 -3.44
CA ARG A 163 26.00 -9.47 -3.65
C ARG A 163 26.53 -10.24 -2.42
N LEU A 164 26.35 -9.68 -1.23
CA LEU A 164 26.79 -10.30 0.03
C LEU A 164 26.07 -11.64 0.31
N LEU A 165 24.85 -11.79 -0.19
CA LEU A 165 24.06 -13.02 -0.13
C LEU A 165 24.39 -14.00 -1.28
N GLY A 166 25.42 -13.71 -2.08
CA GLY A 166 25.92 -14.62 -3.12
C GLY A 166 25.26 -14.46 -4.48
N ALA A 167 24.51 -13.38 -4.73
CA ALA A 167 23.98 -13.12 -6.06
C ALA A 167 25.11 -12.85 -7.07
N GLU A 168 25.03 -13.47 -8.23
CA GLU A 168 25.92 -13.22 -9.38
C GLU A 168 25.32 -12.22 -10.39
N ARG A 169 24.03 -11.92 -10.24
CA ARG A 169 23.28 -10.91 -11.01
C ARG A 169 22.08 -10.43 -10.21
N VAL A 170 21.73 -9.16 -10.37
CA VAL A 170 20.51 -8.56 -9.82
C VAL A 170 19.63 -8.05 -10.95
N THR A 171 18.33 -8.27 -10.84
CA THR A 171 17.34 -7.62 -11.70
C THR A 171 16.41 -6.77 -10.86
N LEU A 172 16.28 -5.48 -11.22
CA LEU A 172 15.37 -4.57 -10.56
C LEU A 172 13.94 -4.76 -11.06
N LEU A 173 13.00 -4.85 -10.12
CA LEU A 173 11.57 -4.71 -10.34
C LEU A 173 11.13 -3.42 -9.65
N SER A 174 10.34 -2.58 -10.31
CA SER A 174 9.71 -1.43 -9.65
C SER A 174 8.40 -1.88 -9.02
N ALA A 175 8.10 -1.47 -7.79
CA ALA A 175 6.81 -1.55 -7.12
C ALA A 175 6.14 -0.17 -7.04
N GLY A 176 6.48 0.71 -7.99
CA GLY A 176 5.77 1.95 -8.29
C GLY A 176 5.42 2.04 -9.78
N PHE A 177 4.83 3.16 -10.20
CA PHE A 177 4.48 3.37 -11.61
C PHE A 177 5.69 3.76 -12.47
N ALA A 178 6.72 4.34 -11.85
CA ALA A 178 7.95 4.69 -12.53
C ALA A 178 8.80 3.43 -12.82
N PRO A 179 9.54 3.39 -13.95
CA PRO A 179 10.54 2.33 -14.17
C PRO A 179 11.62 2.38 -13.08
N PRO A 180 12.25 1.24 -12.76
CA PRO A 180 13.31 1.22 -11.74
C PRO A 180 14.54 1.98 -12.23
N GLU A 181 15.06 2.88 -11.41
CA GLU A 181 16.32 3.56 -11.65
C GLU A 181 17.47 2.61 -11.28
N ALA A 182 18.44 2.41 -12.18
CA ALA A 182 19.61 1.62 -11.79
C ALA A 182 20.52 2.48 -10.90
N PRO A 183 21.00 1.95 -9.77
CA PRO A 183 21.97 2.66 -8.96
C PRO A 183 23.25 2.90 -9.76
N GLU A 184 23.88 4.05 -9.55
CA GLU A 184 25.25 4.29 -10.03
C GLU A 184 26.21 3.44 -9.18
N VAL A 185 26.56 2.25 -9.68
CA VAL A 185 27.51 1.38 -9.00
C VAL A 185 28.93 1.85 -9.33
N GLY A 186 29.60 2.48 -8.38
CA GLY A 186 31.00 2.88 -8.53
C GLY A 186 31.95 1.68 -8.59
N GLY A 187 32.68 1.52 -9.70
CA GLY A 187 33.84 0.62 -9.82
C GLY A 187 33.76 -0.44 -10.93
N ALA A 188 34.90 -0.79 -11.51
CA ALA A 188 35.05 -1.67 -12.67
C ALA A 188 34.75 -3.18 -12.42
N ALA A 189 34.32 -3.56 -11.22
CA ALA A 189 33.98 -4.93 -10.82
C ALA A 189 32.60 -5.01 -10.12
N GLY A 190 31.64 -4.24 -10.63
CA GLY A 190 30.26 -4.26 -10.15
C GLY A 190 29.53 -5.55 -10.51
N LEU A 191 28.60 -5.95 -9.65
CA LEU A 191 27.62 -7.01 -9.95
C LEU A 191 26.79 -6.59 -11.18
N PRO A 192 26.52 -7.45 -12.18
CA PRO A 192 25.60 -7.12 -13.26
C PRO A 192 24.20 -6.78 -12.73
N VAL A 193 23.68 -5.63 -13.17
CA VAL A 193 22.39 -5.08 -12.73
C VAL A 193 21.51 -4.83 -13.95
N ASP A 194 20.46 -5.63 -14.10
CA ASP A 194 19.46 -5.51 -15.16
C ASP A 194 18.20 -4.80 -14.65
N ARG A 195 17.45 -4.16 -15.56
CA ARG A 195 16.12 -3.60 -15.24
C ARG A 195 15.06 -4.46 -15.90
N ALA A 196 14.08 -4.93 -15.12
CA ALA A 196 12.87 -5.43 -15.75
C ALA A 196 12.08 -4.28 -16.37
N GLY A 197 11.36 -4.58 -17.45
CA GLY A 197 10.36 -3.68 -18.00
C GLY A 197 9.25 -3.36 -16.98
N PRO A 198 8.34 -2.42 -17.30
CA PRO A 198 7.30 -1.96 -16.38
C PRO A 198 6.46 -3.14 -15.85
N LEU A 199 5.99 -3.03 -14.61
CA LEU A 199 5.08 -4.04 -14.02
C LEU A 199 3.80 -4.17 -14.84
N VAL A 200 3.25 -3.03 -15.23
CA VAL A 200 2.02 -2.91 -16.00
C VAL A 200 2.35 -2.14 -17.27
N SER A 201 2.05 -2.73 -18.44
CA SER A 201 2.22 -2.01 -19.71
C SER A 201 1.29 -0.80 -19.78
N ALA A 202 1.63 0.20 -20.60
CA ALA A 202 0.75 1.37 -20.79
C ALA A 202 -0.67 0.97 -21.24
N SER A 203 -0.80 -0.03 -22.12
CA SER A 203 -2.10 -0.54 -22.56
C SER A 203 -2.88 -1.22 -21.43
N ALA A 204 -2.22 -2.01 -20.59
CA ALA A 204 -2.85 -2.64 -19.43
C ALA A 204 -3.25 -1.59 -18.38
N LEU A 205 -2.45 -0.54 -18.19
CA LEU A 205 -2.75 0.57 -17.29
C LEU A 205 -4.02 1.30 -17.74
N ARG A 206 -4.12 1.67 -19.03
CA ARG A 206 -5.33 2.32 -19.57
C ARG A 206 -6.55 1.43 -19.46
N ARG A 207 -6.40 0.12 -19.71
CA ARG A 207 -7.50 -0.85 -19.57
C ARG A 207 -7.99 -0.93 -18.12
N VAL A 208 -7.09 -1.09 -17.15
CA VAL A 208 -7.45 -1.14 -15.72
C VAL A 208 -8.11 0.16 -15.30
N LEU A 209 -7.57 1.31 -15.72
CA LEU A 209 -8.17 2.61 -15.42
C LEU A 209 -9.60 2.72 -15.98
N ALA A 210 -9.82 2.31 -17.23
CA ALA A 210 -11.14 2.30 -17.86
C ALA A 210 -12.11 1.35 -17.13
N GLU A 211 -11.64 0.18 -16.71
CA GLU A 211 -12.43 -0.79 -15.92
C GLU A 211 -12.82 -0.19 -14.56
N ARG A 212 -11.89 0.44 -13.84
CA ARG A 212 -12.19 1.14 -12.56
C ARG A 212 -13.23 2.23 -12.73
N VAL A 213 -13.14 3.00 -13.80
CA VAL A 213 -14.13 4.05 -14.12
C VAL A 213 -15.50 3.43 -14.43
N ALA A 214 -15.54 2.41 -15.29
CA ALA A 214 -16.79 1.76 -15.67
C ALA A 214 -17.49 1.11 -14.46
N ASP A 215 -16.73 0.44 -13.59
CA ASP A 215 -17.23 -0.21 -12.38
C ASP A 215 -17.76 0.81 -11.37
N ALA A 216 -17.03 1.91 -11.14
CA ALA A 216 -17.46 2.98 -10.24
C ALA A 216 -18.80 3.58 -10.69
N ARG A 217 -18.93 3.90 -11.98
CA ARG A 217 -20.17 4.45 -12.54
C ARG A 217 -21.32 3.45 -12.50
N ARG A 218 -21.04 2.17 -12.78
CA ARG A 218 -22.04 1.10 -12.69
C ARG A 218 -22.58 1.00 -11.26
N ARG A 219 -21.69 0.92 -10.27
CA ARG A 219 -22.03 0.87 -8.85
C ARG A 219 -22.89 2.07 -8.42
N ARG A 220 -22.56 3.28 -8.88
CA ARG A 220 -23.36 4.47 -8.61
C ARG A 220 -24.76 4.39 -9.20
N ARG A 221 -24.90 3.97 -10.47
CA ARG A 221 -26.21 3.87 -11.13
C ARG A 221 -27.09 2.77 -10.55
N GLU A 222 -26.50 1.62 -10.22
CA GLU A 222 -27.25 0.43 -9.79
C GLU A 222 -27.54 0.43 -8.28
N HIS A 223 -26.68 1.06 -7.48
CA HIS A 223 -26.74 0.98 -6.02
C HIS A 223 -26.73 2.34 -5.30
N GLY A 224 -26.61 3.46 -6.03
CA GLY A 224 -26.50 4.79 -5.42
C GLY A 224 -25.19 5.04 -4.67
N ASP A 225 -24.25 4.09 -4.69
CA ASP A 225 -23.01 4.14 -3.92
C ASP A 225 -21.91 4.94 -4.66
N ASP A 226 -21.43 6.02 -4.04
CA ASP A 226 -20.32 6.84 -4.55
C ASP A 226 -18.93 6.36 -4.11
N GLY A 227 -18.84 5.38 -3.22
CA GLY A 227 -17.59 4.86 -2.68
C GLY A 227 -16.86 5.75 -1.68
N ILE A 228 -17.43 6.89 -1.28
CA ILE A 228 -16.78 7.77 -0.30
C ILE A 228 -16.74 7.08 1.07
N ALA A 229 -17.83 6.45 1.50
CA ALA A 229 -17.89 5.75 2.78
C ALA A 229 -16.81 4.67 2.96
N PRO A 230 -16.67 3.68 2.05
CA PRO A 230 -15.58 2.69 2.15
C PRO A 230 -14.20 3.32 1.92
N GLY A 231 -14.10 4.39 1.12
CA GLY A 231 -12.83 5.08 0.93
C GLY A 231 -12.28 5.70 2.22
N LEU A 232 -13.15 6.25 3.08
CA LEU A 232 -12.74 6.86 4.34
C LEU A 232 -12.10 5.88 5.32
N THR A 233 -12.49 4.60 5.26
CA THR A 233 -12.00 3.54 6.14
C THR A 233 -10.81 2.78 5.56
N ALA A 234 -10.36 3.11 4.34
CA ALA A 234 -9.34 2.36 3.61
C ALA A 234 -8.00 2.23 4.37
N ALA A 235 -7.66 3.23 5.18
CA ALA A 235 -6.42 3.25 5.96
C ALA A 235 -6.56 2.71 7.40
N GLU A 236 -7.76 2.31 7.85
CA GLU A 236 -7.98 1.90 9.26
C GLU A 236 -7.21 0.63 9.66
N ASN A 237 -6.91 -0.23 8.68
CA ASN A 237 -6.09 -1.44 8.88
C ASN A 237 -4.60 -1.21 8.58
N HIS A 238 -4.19 0.03 8.29
CA HIS A 238 -2.83 0.39 7.92
C HIS A 238 -2.27 1.38 8.95
N GLY A 239 -1.49 0.87 9.91
CA GLY A 239 -0.92 1.69 10.98
C GLY A 239 -0.92 1.03 12.34
N TYR A 240 -0.66 1.82 13.39
CA TYR A 240 -0.85 1.40 14.77
C TYR A 240 -2.35 1.16 15.02
N SER A 241 -2.82 -0.07 14.79
CA SER A 241 -4.07 -0.55 15.36
C SER A 241 -3.98 -0.27 16.86
N HIS A 242 -4.89 0.55 17.40
CA HIS A 242 -4.88 1.06 18.78
C HIS A 242 -4.20 0.09 19.75
N ALA A 243 -2.91 0.30 19.98
CA ALA A 243 -2.17 -0.41 20.99
C ALA A 243 -2.66 0.21 22.30
N HIS A 244 -3.65 -0.42 22.92
CA HIS A 244 -3.96 -0.11 24.30
C HIS A 244 -2.65 -0.29 25.07
N PRO A 245 -2.17 0.75 25.79
CA PRO A 245 -1.07 0.53 26.72
C PRO A 245 -1.51 -0.62 27.66
N PRO A 246 -0.63 -1.58 27.97
CA PRO A 246 -0.95 -2.58 28.98
C PRO A 246 -1.13 -1.84 30.31
N GLY A 247 -2.38 -1.60 30.72
CA GLY A 247 -2.66 -0.93 31.99
C GLY A 247 -3.97 -0.14 32.08
N GLU A 248 -4.64 0.23 30.98
CA GLU A 248 -5.94 0.90 31.08
C GLU A 248 -7.08 -0.12 31.13
N GLY A 249 -7.22 -0.75 32.30
CA GLY A 249 -8.45 -1.40 32.69
C GLY A 249 -9.57 -0.36 32.77
N HIS A 250 -10.72 -0.68 32.18
CA HIS A 250 -11.94 0.06 32.41
C HIS A 250 -12.30 0.01 33.90
N ASP A 251 -12.03 1.08 34.63
CA ASP A 251 -12.63 1.31 35.94
C ASP A 251 -14.14 1.52 35.73
N HIS A 252 -14.91 0.47 35.96
CA HIS A 252 -16.35 0.58 36.15
C HIS A 252 -16.60 1.29 37.48
N GLY A 253 -16.78 2.61 37.40
CA GLY A 253 -17.34 3.41 38.49
C GLY A 253 -18.76 2.95 38.81
N HIS A 254 -18.90 2.02 39.75
CA HIS A 254 -20.17 1.68 40.36
C HIS A 254 -20.55 2.75 41.38
N GLY A 255 -21.66 3.44 41.13
CA GLY A 255 -22.33 4.31 42.09
C GLY A 255 -22.80 3.53 43.33
N PRO A 256 -23.09 4.23 44.45
CA PRO A 256 -23.30 3.62 45.75
C PRO A 256 -24.72 3.04 45.86
N GLY A 257 -24.82 1.72 46.00
CA GLY A 257 -26.10 1.07 46.25
C GLY A 257 -25.97 -0.43 46.46
N HIS A 258 -26.29 -0.86 47.68
CA HIS A 258 -26.55 -2.22 48.15
C HIS A 258 -25.38 -3.01 48.77
N GLN A 259 -25.42 -3.01 50.10
CA GLN A 259 -24.71 -3.92 51.00
C GLN A 259 -25.24 -5.34 50.79
N HIS A 260 -24.34 -6.30 50.60
CA HIS A 260 -24.61 -7.71 50.81
C HIS A 260 -23.65 -8.25 51.87
N GLU A 261 -24.24 -8.76 52.95
CA GLU A 261 -23.59 -9.48 54.03
C GLU A 261 -22.86 -10.72 53.50
N HIS A 262 -21.58 -10.83 53.85
CA HIS A 262 -20.77 -12.02 53.58
C HIS A 262 -20.90 -13.03 54.73
N GLY A 263 -21.38 -14.24 54.42
CA GLY A 263 -21.14 -15.43 55.23
C GLY A 263 -19.74 -16.01 54.97
N PRO A 264 -19.12 -16.70 55.93
CA PRO A 264 -17.70 -17.06 55.88
C PRO A 264 -17.48 -18.36 55.10
N GLY A 265 -16.51 -18.40 54.19
CA GLY A 265 -16.13 -19.65 53.53
C GLY A 265 -15.06 -19.56 52.46
N HIS A 266 -13.82 -19.78 52.88
CA HIS A 266 -12.69 -20.37 52.13
C HIS A 266 -11.89 -19.49 51.14
N THR A 267 -10.75 -19.03 51.64
CA THR A 267 -9.59 -18.58 50.89
C THR A 267 -8.80 -19.78 50.34
N HIS A 268 -8.63 -19.86 49.02
CA HIS A 268 -7.62 -20.71 48.39
C HIS A 268 -6.41 -19.85 47.98
N PRO A 269 -5.20 -20.08 48.53
CA PRO A 269 -4.00 -19.43 48.04
C PRO A 269 -3.50 -20.12 46.77
N HIS A 270 -3.53 -19.40 45.64
CA HIS A 270 -2.78 -19.78 44.45
C HIS A 270 -1.37 -19.20 44.55
N GLN A 271 -0.41 -20.09 44.80
CA GLN A 271 1.01 -19.80 44.84
C GLN A 271 1.54 -19.87 43.40
N HIS A 272 1.96 -18.74 42.84
CA HIS A 272 2.72 -18.70 41.59
C HIS A 272 4.21 -18.82 41.92
N PRO A 273 4.93 -19.83 41.38
CA PRO A 273 6.38 -19.86 41.46
C PRO A 273 6.99 -18.91 40.42
N SER A 274 7.73 -17.92 40.91
CA SER A 274 8.59 -17.05 40.10
C SER A 274 9.72 -17.86 39.45
N ALA A 275 9.92 -17.66 38.15
CA ALA A 275 11.01 -18.25 37.40
C ALA A 275 12.31 -17.45 37.59
N ASP A 276 13.04 -17.76 38.66
CA ASP A 276 14.49 -17.56 38.74
C ASP A 276 15.13 -18.94 38.64
N GLY A 277 15.80 -19.23 37.52
CA GLY A 277 16.39 -20.55 37.30
C GLY A 277 16.92 -20.82 35.89
N ALA A 278 17.59 -19.84 35.28
CA ALA A 278 18.47 -20.10 34.15
C ALA A 278 19.78 -20.71 34.68
N GLY A 279 20.09 -21.95 34.29
CA GLY A 279 21.45 -22.48 34.40
C GLY A 279 21.54 -23.99 34.62
N GLN A 280 22.22 -24.66 33.69
CA GLN A 280 22.58 -26.09 33.68
C GLN A 280 21.40 -26.97 33.23
N VAL A 281 21.42 -27.61 32.06
CA VAL A 281 22.23 -28.78 31.66
C VAL A 281 22.08 -28.87 30.13
N ILE A 282 23.13 -29.03 29.32
CA ILE A 282 23.46 -30.30 28.64
C ILE A 282 24.93 -30.22 28.20
N ARG A 283 25.76 -31.04 28.84
CA ARG A 283 27.03 -31.51 28.30
C ARG A 283 26.82 -32.95 27.80
N SER A 284 27.35 -33.21 26.61
CA SER A 284 28.02 -34.45 26.19
C SER A 284 27.25 -35.77 26.27
N ILE A 285 26.94 -36.34 25.10
CA ILE A 285 26.99 -37.79 24.90
C ILE A 285 27.71 -38.06 23.57
N ALA A 286 28.62 -39.02 23.63
CA ALA A 286 29.50 -39.51 22.58
C ALA A 286 28.76 -40.22 21.44
#